data_AF-A0A804LXU9-F1
#
_entry.id   AF-A0A804LXU9-F1
#
_cell.length_a   1.000
_cell.length_b   1.000
_cell.length_c   1.000
_cell.angle_alpha   90.00
_cell.angle_beta   90.00
_cell.angle_gamma   90.00
#
_symmetry.space_group_name_H-M   'P 1'
#
loop_
_entity.id
_entity.type
_entity.pdbx_description
1 polymer ?
#
loop_
_entity_poly.entity_id
_entity_poly.type
_entity_poly.pdbx_seq_one_letter_code
_entity_poly.pdbx_strand_id
1 'polypeptide(L)'
;MFSRSPHLKRLVMPAWNRITKVGICNAIQRWQALESLTMPTIGHPPYIMEEIARSCKNFTELKIMGSFDQQFASAILQFLPKLKVLSLRCSKVSMDALQCLLNSMEYLEVLNISHCLLLVVAANGRKQVVHELDSQILERASRLREFHYCQSRLCVACQRMVVDEGIMRWYRYEDWFWRRDEVRSLDLQDYGKLFDVGCERLTSVD
;
A
#
# COMPACT_ATOMS: atom_id res chain seq x y z
N MET A 1 -16.16 22.91 10.82
CA MET A 1 -14.84 23.09 11.46
C MET A 1 -13.83 22.08 10.89
N PHE A 2 -13.49 22.16 9.59
CA PHE A 2 -12.55 21.21 8.92
C PHE A 2 -11.58 21.94 7.95
N SER A 3 -10.90 22.99 8.40
CA SER A 3 -9.89 23.75 7.64
C SER A 3 -8.46 23.42 8.07
N ARG A 4 -8.21 22.20 8.57
CA ARG A 4 -6.89 21.81 9.07
C ARG A 4 -6.05 21.21 7.94
N SER A 5 -4.91 21.83 7.67
CA SER A 5 -3.81 21.34 6.80
C SER A 5 -4.07 21.33 5.27
N PRO A 6 -4.41 22.48 4.64
CA PRO A 6 -4.57 22.55 3.18
C PRO A 6 -3.29 22.26 2.38
N HIS A 7 -2.12 22.42 3.01
CA HIS A 7 -0.80 22.16 2.42
C HIS A 7 -0.26 20.76 2.77
N LEU A 8 -1.13 19.84 3.20
CA LEU A 8 -0.73 18.47 3.50
C LEU A 8 -0.20 17.79 2.23
N LYS A 9 1.09 17.44 2.21
CA LYS A 9 1.74 16.74 1.09
C LYS A 9 1.73 15.23 1.24
N ARG A 10 1.76 14.74 2.48
CA ARG A 10 1.91 13.33 2.79
C ARG A 10 0.93 12.93 3.87
N LEU A 11 0.18 11.87 3.62
CA LEU A 11 -0.79 11.34 4.55
C LEU A 11 -0.55 9.85 4.78
N VAL A 12 -0.52 9.46 6.05
CA VAL A 12 -0.45 8.06 6.44
C VAL A 12 -1.65 7.73 7.30
N MET A 13 -2.47 6.81 6.81
CA MET A 13 -3.68 6.38 7.50
C MET A 13 -3.75 4.86 7.44
N PRO A 14 -3.21 4.14 8.43
CA PRO A 14 -3.19 2.68 8.43
C PRO A 14 -4.57 2.06 8.72
N ALA A 15 -5.58 2.85 9.11
CA ALA A 15 -6.93 2.38 9.38
C ALA A 15 -7.99 3.39 8.89
N TRP A 16 -9.00 2.89 8.18
CA TRP A 16 -10.11 3.68 7.62
C TRP A 16 -11.50 3.14 7.95
N ASN A 17 -11.57 2.07 8.73
CA ASN A 17 -12.81 1.36 9.07
C ASN A 17 -13.86 2.21 9.79
N ARG A 18 -13.49 3.40 10.29
CA ARG A 18 -14.40 4.33 10.99
C ARG A 18 -14.75 5.58 10.18
N ILE A 19 -14.22 5.72 8.96
CA ILE A 19 -14.43 6.90 8.12
C ILE A 19 -15.44 6.59 7.03
N THR A 20 -16.46 7.42 6.88
CA THR A 20 -17.45 7.24 5.82
C THR A 20 -16.84 7.58 4.46
N LYS A 21 -17.35 6.94 3.40
CA LYS A 21 -16.98 7.23 2.00
C LYS A 21 -17.01 8.73 1.70
N VAL A 22 -18.07 9.40 2.10
CA VAL A 22 -18.25 10.85 1.92
C VAL A 22 -17.24 11.65 2.75
N GLY A 23 -16.97 11.23 3.98
CA GLY A 23 -16.03 11.90 4.87
C GLY A 23 -14.61 11.93 4.31
N ILE A 24 -14.10 10.78 3.83
CA ILE A 24 -12.76 10.71 3.25
C ILE A 24 -12.67 11.46 1.91
N CYS A 25 -13.70 11.39 1.06
CA CYS A 25 -13.71 12.15 -0.19
C CYS A 25 -13.66 13.67 0.06
N ASN A 26 -14.48 14.16 0.98
CA ASN A 26 -14.49 15.58 1.37
C ASN A 26 -13.15 16.04 1.96
N ALA A 27 -12.42 15.13 2.62
CA ALA A 27 -11.07 15.43 3.13
C ALA A 27 -10.05 15.53 1.99
N ILE A 28 -10.05 14.57 1.05
CA ILE A 28 -9.15 14.57 -0.11
C ILE A 28 -9.34 15.83 -0.97
N GLN A 29 -10.58 16.29 -1.18
CA GLN A 29 -10.88 17.55 -1.90
C GLN A 29 -10.16 18.78 -1.32
N ARG A 30 -9.82 18.75 -0.03
CA ARG A 30 -9.16 19.86 0.67
C ARG A 30 -7.64 19.73 0.67
N TRP A 31 -7.10 18.54 0.39
CA TRP A 31 -5.65 18.28 0.35
C TRP A 31 -5.12 18.34 -1.08
N GLN A 32 -5.32 19.47 -1.76
CA GLN A 32 -4.95 19.62 -3.17
C GLN A 32 -3.43 19.51 -3.42
N ALA A 33 -2.63 19.75 -2.38
CA ALA A 33 -1.17 19.60 -2.39
C ALA A 33 -0.70 18.18 -2.05
N LEU A 34 -1.61 17.20 -1.90
CA LEU A 34 -1.23 15.82 -1.55
C LEU A 34 -0.45 15.17 -2.68
N GLU A 35 0.74 14.69 -2.34
CA GLU A 35 1.71 14.04 -3.22
C GLU A 35 1.80 12.53 -2.91
N SER A 36 1.56 12.13 -1.65
CA SER A 36 1.83 10.78 -1.15
C SER A 36 0.76 10.30 -0.16
N LEU A 37 0.27 9.06 -0.33
CA LEU A 37 -0.71 8.42 0.55
C LEU A 37 -0.29 7.00 0.93
N THR A 38 -0.33 6.69 2.23
CA THR A 38 -0.34 5.32 2.74
C THR A 38 -1.72 4.98 3.28
N MET A 39 -2.32 3.90 2.78
CA MET A 39 -3.69 3.51 3.08
C MET A 39 -3.89 2.01 3.22
N PRO A 40 -4.88 1.54 4.00
CA PRO A 40 -5.29 0.16 3.99
C PRO A 40 -6.01 -0.20 2.69
N THR A 41 -6.20 -1.49 2.47
CA THR A 41 -7.16 -1.98 1.49
C THR A 41 -8.58 -1.53 1.85
N ILE A 42 -9.36 -1.25 0.80
CA ILE A 42 -10.77 -0.90 0.88
C ILE A 42 -11.57 -1.80 -0.07
N GLY A 43 -12.82 -2.09 0.30
CA GLY A 43 -13.68 -3.00 -0.47
C GLY A 43 -14.10 -2.49 -1.85
N HIS A 44 -13.92 -1.19 -2.13
CA HIS A 44 -14.18 -0.62 -3.45
C HIS A 44 -13.20 0.53 -3.74
N PRO A 45 -12.03 0.25 -4.33
CA PRO A 45 -11.00 1.26 -4.58
C PRO A 45 -11.37 2.47 -5.46
N PRO A 46 -12.20 2.34 -6.53
CA PRO A 46 -12.42 3.41 -7.50
C PRO A 46 -12.76 4.78 -6.92
N TYR A 47 -13.61 4.85 -5.89
CA TYR A 47 -14.06 6.15 -5.37
C TYR A 47 -12.94 6.98 -4.72
N ILE A 48 -11.92 6.33 -4.12
CA ILE A 48 -10.76 7.03 -3.58
C ILE A 48 -9.83 7.44 -4.72
N MET A 49 -9.55 6.51 -5.64
CA MET A 49 -8.60 6.76 -6.72
C MET A 49 -9.09 7.89 -7.64
N GLU A 50 -10.38 7.90 -7.97
CA GLU A 50 -11.02 8.95 -8.75
C GLU A 50 -10.98 10.31 -8.02
N GLU A 51 -11.26 10.33 -6.73
CA GLU A 51 -11.23 11.54 -5.92
C GLU A 51 -9.81 12.11 -5.80
N ILE A 52 -8.80 11.26 -5.59
CA ILE A 52 -7.39 11.68 -5.60
C ILE A 52 -7.02 12.24 -6.97
N ALA A 53 -7.37 11.55 -8.06
CA ALA A 53 -7.05 11.98 -9.42
C ALA A 53 -7.63 13.35 -9.76
N ARG A 54 -8.86 13.62 -9.30
CA ARG A 54 -9.56 14.89 -9.53
C ARG A 54 -9.03 16.03 -8.66
N SER A 55 -8.68 15.75 -7.41
CA SER A 55 -8.40 16.80 -6.40
C SER A 55 -6.91 17.06 -6.17
N CYS A 56 -6.04 16.06 -6.35
CA CYS A 56 -4.63 16.08 -5.96
C CYS A 56 -3.72 16.04 -7.19
N LYS A 57 -3.49 17.19 -7.83
CA LYS A 57 -2.75 17.26 -9.12
C LYS A 57 -1.29 16.83 -9.06
N ASN A 58 -0.69 16.85 -7.87
CA ASN A 58 0.71 16.49 -7.64
C ASN A 58 0.87 15.07 -7.08
N PHE A 59 -0.20 14.26 -7.06
CA PHE A 59 -0.17 12.93 -6.47
C PHE A 59 0.70 11.97 -7.30
N THR A 60 1.73 11.40 -6.67
CA THR A 60 2.70 10.53 -7.35
C THR A 60 3.07 9.26 -6.58
N GLU A 61 2.74 9.16 -5.29
CA GLU A 61 3.16 8.04 -4.44
C GLU A 61 2.02 7.39 -3.68
N LEU A 62 1.95 6.07 -3.76
CA LEU A 62 0.91 5.29 -3.08
C LEU A 62 1.52 4.09 -2.38
N LYS A 63 1.13 3.88 -1.12
CA LYS A 63 1.38 2.65 -0.39
C LYS A 63 0.07 2.01 0.02
N ILE A 64 -0.11 0.75 -0.36
CA ILE A 64 -1.29 -0.04 0.01
C ILE A 64 -0.89 -1.08 1.05
N MET A 65 -1.64 -1.14 2.15
CA MET A 65 -1.44 -2.09 3.24
C MET A 65 -2.64 -3.04 3.32
N GLY A 66 -2.43 -4.33 3.07
CA GLY A 66 -3.47 -5.34 3.19
C GLY A 66 -3.50 -6.29 1.99
N SER A 67 -4.50 -6.14 1.13
CA SER A 67 -4.65 -6.87 -0.13
C SER A 67 -4.60 -5.93 -1.35
N PHE A 68 -3.92 -6.38 -2.38
CA PHE A 68 -3.88 -5.78 -3.72
C PHE A 68 -4.35 -6.81 -4.75
N ASP A 69 -5.54 -6.59 -5.29
CA ASP A 69 -6.19 -7.48 -6.24
C ASP A 69 -6.46 -6.78 -7.58
N GLN A 70 -7.15 -7.48 -8.48
CA GLN A 70 -7.45 -6.97 -9.81
C GLN A 70 -8.31 -5.70 -9.77
N GLN A 71 -9.22 -5.57 -8.80
CA GLN A 71 -10.05 -4.38 -8.68
C GLN A 71 -9.21 -3.16 -8.29
N PHE A 72 -8.25 -3.37 -7.40
CA PHE A 72 -7.30 -2.33 -7.00
C PHE A 72 -6.38 -1.92 -8.15
N ALA A 73 -5.82 -2.89 -8.87
CA ALA A 73 -4.99 -2.62 -10.05
C ALA A 73 -5.76 -1.84 -11.12
N SER A 74 -6.98 -2.28 -11.47
CA SER A 74 -7.83 -1.57 -12.44
C SER A 74 -8.14 -0.13 -12.00
N ALA A 75 -8.40 0.10 -10.72
CA ALA A 75 -8.66 1.45 -10.22
C ALA A 75 -7.42 2.36 -10.31
N ILE A 76 -6.22 1.86 -10.01
CA ILE A 76 -4.97 2.62 -10.19
C ILE A 76 -4.75 2.93 -11.66
N LEU A 77 -4.90 1.93 -12.54
CA LEU A 77 -4.70 2.10 -13.99
C LEU A 77 -5.65 3.14 -14.58
N GLN A 78 -6.92 3.12 -14.14
CA GLN A 78 -7.94 4.02 -14.66
C GLN A 78 -7.75 5.47 -14.17
N PHE A 79 -7.46 5.66 -12.89
CA PHE A 79 -7.53 7.00 -12.27
C PHE A 79 -6.15 7.60 -11.96
N LEU A 80 -5.13 6.77 -11.73
CA LEU A 80 -3.78 7.20 -11.36
C LEU A 80 -2.70 6.71 -12.35
N PRO A 81 -2.88 6.85 -13.68
CA PRO A 81 -1.95 6.29 -14.67
C PRO A 81 -0.54 6.91 -14.62
N LYS A 82 -0.39 8.08 -13.97
CA LYS A 82 0.88 8.81 -13.82
C LYS A 82 1.58 8.53 -12.48
N LEU A 83 1.10 7.56 -11.69
CA LEU A 83 1.73 7.20 -10.43
C LEU A 83 3.18 6.77 -10.66
N LYS A 84 4.10 7.31 -9.87
CA LYS A 84 5.54 7.07 -10.00
C LYS A 84 6.06 6.04 -9.01
N VAL A 85 5.47 6.00 -7.82
CA VAL A 85 5.91 5.13 -6.73
C VAL A 85 4.73 4.33 -6.21
N LEU A 86 4.86 3.00 -6.21
CA LEU A 86 3.92 2.10 -5.58
C LEU A 86 4.63 1.16 -4.62
N SER A 87 4.20 1.16 -3.36
CA SER A 87 4.59 0.15 -2.37
C SER A 87 3.40 -0.72 -1.99
N LEU A 88 3.59 -2.03 -2.15
CA LEU A 88 2.70 -3.08 -1.68
C LEU A 88 3.33 -3.85 -0.51
N ARG A 89 4.42 -3.34 0.07
CA ARG A 89 5.19 -3.99 1.13
C ARG A 89 4.27 -4.61 2.18
N CYS A 90 4.56 -5.87 2.55
CA CYS A 90 3.77 -6.62 3.55
C CYS A 90 2.27 -6.71 3.23
N SER A 91 1.91 -6.86 1.95
CA SER A 91 0.53 -7.10 1.52
C SER A 91 0.34 -8.47 0.84
N LYS A 92 -0.91 -8.93 0.77
CA LYS A 92 -1.35 -10.00 -0.13
C LYS A 92 -1.46 -9.41 -1.53
N VAL A 93 -0.79 -9.99 -2.50
CA VAL A 93 -0.78 -9.47 -3.87
C VAL A 93 -1.20 -10.56 -4.83
N SER A 94 -2.24 -10.29 -5.61
CA SER A 94 -2.60 -11.16 -6.74
C SER A 94 -1.55 -11.05 -7.83
N MET A 95 -1.06 -12.19 -8.32
CA MET A 95 -0.11 -12.23 -9.43
C MET A 95 -0.69 -11.63 -10.71
N ASP A 96 -1.99 -11.81 -10.97
CA ASP A 96 -2.66 -11.23 -12.13
C ASP A 96 -2.69 -9.70 -12.04
N ALA A 97 -2.95 -9.17 -10.84
CA ALA A 97 -2.98 -7.73 -10.58
C ALA A 97 -1.58 -7.13 -10.73
N LEU A 98 -0.54 -7.82 -10.24
CA LEU A 98 0.86 -7.41 -10.38
C LEU A 98 1.28 -7.37 -11.85
N GLN A 99 0.96 -8.42 -12.62
CA GLN A 99 1.26 -8.47 -14.04
C GLN A 99 0.53 -7.38 -14.82
N CYS A 100 -0.76 -7.17 -14.54
CA CYS A 100 -1.57 -6.12 -15.16
C CYS A 100 -0.95 -4.74 -14.95
N LEU A 101 -0.48 -4.47 -13.73
CA LEU A 101 0.18 -3.23 -13.36
C LEU A 101 1.53 -3.04 -14.09
N LEU A 102 2.39 -4.05 -14.06
CA LEU A 102 3.70 -4.00 -14.72
C LEU A 102 3.59 -3.78 -16.24
N ASN A 103 2.54 -4.32 -16.87
CA ASN A 103 2.28 -4.19 -18.30
C ASN A 103 1.78 -2.80 -18.72
N SER A 104 1.08 -2.10 -17.82
CA SER A 104 0.24 -0.96 -18.22
C SER A 104 0.68 0.38 -17.61
N MET A 105 1.44 0.37 -16.52
CA MET A 105 1.87 1.60 -15.83
C MET A 105 3.17 2.16 -16.41
N GLU A 106 3.07 2.91 -17.52
CA GLU A 106 4.24 3.48 -18.22
C GLU A 106 5.12 4.37 -17.32
N TYR A 107 4.50 5.22 -16.49
CA TYR A 107 5.19 6.21 -15.66
C TYR A 107 5.68 5.69 -14.31
N LEU A 108 5.45 4.41 -13.99
CA LEU A 108 5.90 3.84 -12.73
C LEU A 108 7.43 3.74 -12.74
N GLU A 109 8.07 4.38 -11.77
CA GLU A 109 9.52 4.42 -11.61
C GLU A 109 9.99 3.48 -10.50
N VAL A 110 9.19 3.33 -9.45
CA VAL A 110 9.52 2.54 -8.26
C VAL A 110 8.38 1.60 -7.90
N LEU A 111 8.67 0.31 -7.80
CA LEU A 111 7.75 -0.69 -7.28
C LEU A 111 8.38 -1.44 -6.11
N ASN A 112 7.67 -1.51 -4.98
CA ASN A 112 8.07 -2.31 -3.84
C ASN A 112 7.05 -3.41 -3.55
N ILE A 113 7.47 -4.65 -3.70
CA ILE A 113 6.71 -5.86 -3.35
C ILE A 113 7.44 -6.69 -2.28
N SER A 114 8.34 -6.07 -1.53
CA SER A 114 9.08 -6.74 -0.46
C SER A 114 8.14 -7.33 0.58
N HIS A 115 8.41 -8.58 0.95
CA HIS A 115 7.67 -9.30 1.98
C HIS A 115 6.17 -9.47 1.65
N CYS A 116 5.80 -9.47 0.37
CA CYS A 116 4.41 -9.74 -0.01
C CYS A 116 4.09 -11.23 0.06
N LEU A 117 2.84 -11.54 0.42
CA LEU A 117 2.27 -12.86 0.17
C LEU A 117 1.69 -12.87 -1.25
N LEU A 118 2.47 -13.39 -2.21
CA LEU A 118 2.06 -13.46 -3.61
C LEU A 118 1.11 -14.64 -3.82
N LEU A 119 -0.01 -14.39 -4.49
CA LEU A 119 -1.09 -15.36 -4.65
C LEU A 119 -1.47 -15.52 -6.13
N VAL A 120 -1.58 -16.77 -6.57
CA VAL A 120 -2.14 -17.13 -7.87
C VAL A 120 -3.38 -17.98 -7.68
N VAL A 121 -4.38 -17.84 -8.54
CA VAL A 121 -5.56 -18.72 -8.56
C VAL A 121 -5.26 -19.89 -9.49
N ALA A 122 -5.16 -21.09 -8.93
CA ALA A 122 -4.95 -22.31 -9.72
C ALA A 122 -6.21 -22.71 -10.50
N ALA A 123 -6.05 -23.59 -11.48
CA ALA A 123 -7.15 -24.07 -12.34
C ALA A 123 -8.35 -24.68 -11.56
N ASN A 124 -8.09 -25.17 -10.34
CA ASN A 124 -9.12 -25.68 -9.43
C ASN A 124 -9.79 -24.61 -8.55
N GLY A 125 -9.53 -23.32 -8.83
CA GLY A 125 -10.06 -22.18 -8.09
C GLY A 125 -9.38 -21.90 -6.75
N ARG A 126 -8.41 -22.72 -6.31
CA ARG A 126 -7.71 -22.51 -5.03
C ARG A 126 -6.61 -21.46 -5.18
N LYS A 127 -6.46 -20.62 -4.16
CA LYS A 127 -5.32 -19.69 -4.06
C LYS A 127 -4.07 -20.46 -3.63
N GLN A 128 -2.98 -20.27 -4.35
CA GLN A 128 -1.67 -20.84 -4.05
C GLN A 128 -0.66 -19.72 -3.80
N VAL A 129 0.24 -19.94 -2.85
CA VAL A 129 1.33 -19.01 -2.55
C VAL A 129 2.44 -19.19 -3.57
N VAL A 130 2.88 -18.09 -4.17
CA VAL A 130 4.03 -18.05 -5.07
C VAL A 130 5.26 -17.66 -4.28
N HIS A 131 6.28 -18.52 -4.32
CA HIS A 131 7.52 -18.35 -3.56
C HIS A 131 8.66 -17.70 -4.34
N GLU A 132 8.54 -17.67 -5.67
CA GLU A 132 9.54 -17.11 -6.58
C GLU A 132 8.84 -16.41 -7.74
N LEU A 133 9.39 -15.26 -8.16
CA LEU A 133 8.93 -14.58 -9.37
C LEU A 133 9.45 -15.28 -10.61
N ASP A 134 8.60 -15.42 -11.62
CA ASP A 134 9.02 -15.89 -12.92
C ASP A 134 9.91 -14.85 -13.64
N SER A 135 10.63 -15.33 -14.66
CA SER A 135 11.52 -14.50 -15.46
C SER A 135 10.81 -13.37 -16.20
N GLN A 136 9.53 -13.55 -16.56
CA GLN A 136 8.77 -12.53 -17.30
C GLN A 136 8.44 -11.33 -16.40
N ILE A 137 8.10 -11.56 -15.13
CA ILE A 137 7.87 -10.48 -14.16
C ILE A 137 9.16 -9.72 -13.90
N LEU A 138 10.28 -10.43 -13.74
CA LEU A 138 11.59 -9.81 -13.55
C LEU A 138 12.00 -8.98 -14.77
N GLU A 139 11.81 -9.50 -15.97
CA GLU A 139 12.06 -8.79 -17.23
C GLU A 139 11.19 -7.53 -17.33
N ARG A 140 9.90 -7.62 -17.05
CA ARG A 140 8.99 -6.46 -17.07
C ARG A 140 9.35 -5.42 -16.01
N ALA A 141 9.78 -5.85 -14.83
CA ALA A 141 10.20 -4.97 -13.75
C ALA A 141 11.56 -4.31 -14.03
N SER A 142 12.38 -4.84 -14.94
CA SER A 142 13.69 -4.28 -15.27
C SER A 142 13.65 -2.86 -15.87
N ARG A 143 12.50 -2.43 -16.41
CA ARG A 143 12.30 -1.06 -16.89
C ARG A 143 12.17 -0.04 -15.76
N LEU A 144 11.86 -0.48 -14.54
CA LEU A 144 11.68 0.38 -13.38
C LEU A 144 13.04 0.89 -12.92
N ARG A 145 13.10 2.14 -12.45
CA ARG A 145 14.32 2.68 -11.84
C ARG A 145 14.70 1.88 -10.60
N GLU A 146 13.69 1.52 -9.79
CA GLU A 146 13.88 0.72 -8.58
C GLU A 146 12.80 -0.35 -8.47
N PHE A 147 13.24 -1.58 -8.22
CA PHE A 147 12.37 -2.70 -7.94
C PHE A 147 12.80 -3.39 -6.66
N HIS A 148 12.00 -3.23 -5.61
CA HIS A 148 12.26 -3.81 -4.29
C HIS A 148 11.45 -5.09 -4.13
N TYR A 149 12.14 -6.19 -3.86
CA TYR A 149 11.55 -7.52 -3.74
C TYR A 149 12.28 -8.34 -2.68
N CYS A 150 11.52 -9.06 -1.86
CA CYS A 150 12.06 -10.03 -0.91
C CYS A 150 11.02 -11.12 -0.64
N GLN A 151 11.38 -12.37 -0.96
CA GLN A 151 10.63 -13.59 -0.60
C GLN A 151 11.51 -14.63 0.11
N SER A 152 12.61 -14.18 0.74
CA SER A 152 13.52 -15.07 1.43
C SER A 152 12.86 -15.79 2.61
N ARG A 153 13.03 -17.11 2.67
CA ARG A 153 12.59 -17.93 3.82
C ARG A 153 13.34 -17.63 5.10
N LEU A 154 14.50 -16.96 5.02
CA LEU A 154 15.29 -16.55 6.18
C LEU A 154 14.92 -15.14 6.67
N CYS A 155 14.11 -14.41 5.91
CA CYS A 155 13.67 -13.07 6.29
C CYS A 155 12.50 -13.16 7.27
N VAL A 156 12.67 -12.55 8.46
CA VAL A 156 11.64 -12.51 9.51
C VAL A 156 10.34 -11.89 8.99
N ALA A 157 10.41 -10.83 8.18
CA ALA A 157 9.23 -10.20 7.60
C ALA A 157 8.47 -11.14 6.66
N CYS A 158 9.17 -11.88 5.80
CA CYS A 158 8.56 -12.88 4.91
C CYS A 158 7.94 -14.02 5.70
N GLN A 159 8.64 -14.53 6.72
CA GLN A 159 8.12 -15.58 7.61
C GLN A 159 6.83 -15.14 8.30
N ARG A 160 6.81 -13.93 8.88
CA ARG A 160 5.63 -13.35 9.52
C ARG A 160 4.45 -13.29 8.54
N MET A 161 4.69 -12.86 7.30
CA MET A 161 3.66 -12.77 6.28
C MET A 161 3.08 -14.12 5.86
N VAL A 162 3.87 -15.20 5.91
CA VAL A 162 3.36 -16.56 5.71
C VAL A 162 2.56 -17.03 6.94
N VAL A 163 3.11 -16.86 8.14
CA VAL A 163 2.49 -17.29 9.41
C VAL A 163 1.15 -16.59 9.65
N ASP A 164 1.05 -15.30 9.34
CA ASP A 164 -0.16 -14.51 9.50
C ASP A 164 -1.08 -14.54 8.27
N GLU A 165 -0.83 -15.45 7.32
CA GLU A 165 -1.64 -15.60 6.10
C GLU A 165 -1.77 -14.28 5.31
N GLY A 166 -0.73 -13.45 5.38
CA GLY A 166 -0.61 -12.14 4.76
C GLY A 166 -1.41 -11.03 5.44
N ILE A 167 -1.91 -11.25 6.65
CA ILE A 167 -2.56 -10.22 7.45
C ILE A 167 -1.48 -9.53 8.30
N MET A 168 -1.19 -8.27 8.02
CA MET A 168 -0.21 -7.54 8.83
C MET A 168 -0.76 -7.28 10.24
N ARG A 169 -0.40 -8.12 11.21
CA ARG A 169 -0.78 -7.96 12.64
C ARG A 169 0.13 -6.96 13.35
N TRP A 170 0.05 -5.70 12.93
CA TRP A 170 0.77 -4.56 13.52
C TRP A 170 0.78 -4.54 15.06
N TYR A 171 -0.32 -4.92 15.71
CA TYR A 171 -0.44 -4.99 17.18
C TYR A 171 0.34 -6.14 17.85
N ARG A 172 0.77 -7.16 17.08
CA ARG A 172 1.55 -8.30 17.62
C ARG A 172 3.05 -8.14 17.47
N TYR A 173 3.48 -7.25 16.57
CA TYR A 173 4.88 -7.05 16.23
C TYR A 173 5.34 -5.69 16.72
N GLU A 174 6.60 -5.33 16.44
CA GLU A 174 7.10 -4.05 16.88
C GLU A 174 6.31 -2.89 16.23
N ASP A 175 5.90 -1.90 17.03
CA ASP A 175 5.11 -0.73 16.60
C ASP A 175 5.76 0.11 15.49
N TRP A 176 7.05 -0.12 15.22
CA TRP A 176 7.81 0.53 14.16
C TRP A 176 7.79 -0.24 12.84
N PHE A 177 7.41 -1.52 12.82
CA PHE A 177 7.57 -2.37 11.65
C PHE A 177 6.74 -1.90 10.45
N TRP A 178 5.56 -1.33 10.69
CA TRP A 178 4.70 -0.75 9.64
C TRP A 178 5.18 0.62 9.15
N ARG A 179 6.00 1.32 9.95
CA ARG A 179 6.58 2.62 9.62
C ARG A 179 7.71 2.51 8.60
N ARG A 180 8.34 1.34 8.54
CA ARG A 180 9.44 1.07 7.61
C ARG A 180 8.95 0.77 6.20
N ASP A 181 9.74 1.23 5.23
CA ASP A 181 9.61 0.88 3.83
C ASP A 181 10.98 0.88 3.16
N GLU A 182 11.18 -0.01 2.19
CA GLU A 182 12.41 -0.03 1.38
C GLU A 182 12.48 1.19 0.46
N VAL A 183 11.34 1.80 0.13
CA VAL A 183 11.26 3.06 -0.61
C VAL A 183 11.43 4.23 0.35
N ARG A 184 12.52 4.99 0.19
CA ARG A 184 12.89 6.10 1.10
C ARG A 184 11.81 7.16 1.27
N SER A 185 11.11 7.53 0.20
CA SER A 185 10.01 8.51 0.29
C SER A 185 8.79 7.96 1.03
N LEU A 186 8.68 6.64 1.16
CA LEU A 186 7.61 5.95 1.89
C LEU A 186 8.02 5.52 3.31
N ASP A 187 9.32 5.47 3.61
CA ASP A 187 9.82 5.24 4.98
C ASP A 187 9.45 6.41 5.89
N LEU A 188 8.91 6.09 7.06
CA LEU A 188 8.65 7.04 8.12
C LEU A 188 9.80 7.09 9.12
N GLN A 189 10.79 6.20 9.05
CA GLN A 189 11.86 6.15 10.05
C GLN A 189 11.30 6.06 11.49
N ASP A 190 12.11 6.43 12.47
CA ASP A 190 11.68 6.52 13.86
C ASP A 190 11.28 7.98 14.19
N TYR A 191 9.97 8.25 14.19
CA TYR A 191 9.40 9.53 14.65
C TYR A 191 9.13 9.56 16.17
N GLY A 192 9.65 8.59 16.94
CA GLY A 192 9.37 8.47 18.37
C GLY A 192 7.99 7.86 18.67
N LYS A 193 7.54 7.96 19.94
CA LYS A 193 6.20 7.52 20.33
C LYS A 193 5.15 8.48 19.76
N LEU A 194 4.28 7.96 18.89
CA LEU A 194 3.18 8.71 18.26
C LEU A 194 2.07 9.06 19.26
N PHE A 195 1.99 8.31 20.35
CA PHE A 195 1.01 8.46 21.40
C PHE A 195 1.76 8.60 22.72
N ASP A 196 1.38 9.60 23.52
CA ASP A 196 1.84 9.66 24.88
C ASP A 196 1.17 8.55 25.73
N VAL A 197 1.68 8.37 26.95
CA VAL A 197 1.16 7.37 27.91
C VAL A 197 -0.32 7.62 28.26
N GLY A 198 -0.85 8.82 27.99
CA GLY A 198 -2.25 9.15 28.16
C GLY A 198 -3.13 8.58 27.04
N CYS A 199 -2.67 8.68 25.80
CA CYS A 199 -3.40 8.17 24.63
C CYS A 199 -3.34 6.63 24.54
N GLU A 200 -2.23 6.00 24.96
CA GLU A 200 -2.13 4.52 25.05
C GLU A 200 -3.19 3.93 26.00
N ARG A 201 -3.44 4.60 27.15
CA ARG A 201 -4.46 4.21 28.15
C ARG A 201 -5.91 4.32 27.67
N LEU A 202 -6.18 5.15 26.66
CA LEU A 202 -7.52 5.29 26.06
C LEU A 202 -7.80 4.19 25.02
N THR A 203 -6.75 3.52 24.54
CA THR A 203 -6.83 2.48 23.51
C THR A 203 -6.59 1.08 24.02
N SER A 204 -6.17 0.92 25.29
CA SER A 204 -6.14 -0.37 25.96
C SER A 204 -7.58 -0.84 26.17
N VAL A 205 -7.93 -1.93 25.48
CA VAL A 205 -9.13 -2.70 25.78
C VAL A 205 -8.70 -3.72 26.83
N ASP A 206 -9.27 -3.62 28.03
CA ASP A 206 -9.15 -4.66 29.07
C ASP A 206 -9.69 -6.01 28.58
#